data_AF-A0A7X9J3Y2-F1
#
_entry.id   AF-A0A7X9J3Y2-F1
#
_cell.length_a   1.000
_cell.length_b   1.000
_cell.length_c   1.000
_cell.angle_alpha   90.00
_cell.angle_beta   90.00
_cell.angle_gamma   90.00
#
_symmetry.space_group_name_H-M   'P 1'
#
loop_
_entity.id
_entity.type
_entity.pdbx_description
1 polymer ?
#
loop_
_entity_poly.entity_id
_entity_poly.type
_entity_poly.pdbx_seq_one_letter_code
_entity_poly.pdbx_strand_id
1 'polypeptide(L)'
;MKLGLVRFADRRIGIPLCWAVSHGLRPPVRPHPPGDPRRILLMKWVGFGNLVLASPAISAIRRRYPLADITFVTLSANRGLLERFPDLDRVYYFDVSGLKSVARETARLIAFLHRERFDLVIDFEQFSRYSALVAGLS
;
A
#
# COMPACT_ATOMS: atom_id res chain seq x y z
N MET A 1 6.46 17.49 -4.58
CA MET A 1 6.99 17.14 -3.24
C MET A 1 8.52 17.05 -3.30
N LYS A 2 9.25 17.69 -2.39
CA LYS A 2 10.72 17.52 -2.33
C LYS A 2 11.03 16.12 -1.79
N LEU A 3 11.54 15.22 -2.62
CA LEU A 3 11.83 13.82 -2.26
C LEU A 3 12.68 13.69 -0.97
N GLY A 4 13.60 14.64 -0.74
CA GLY A 4 14.40 14.69 0.48
C GLY A 4 13.58 14.86 1.77
N LEU A 5 12.50 15.64 1.73
CA LEU A 5 11.62 15.85 2.88
C LEU A 5 10.85 14.57 3.24
N VAL A 6 10.41 13.82 2.23
CA VAL A 6 9.70 12.54 2.40
C VAL A 6 10.61 11.51 3.06
N ARG A 7 11.85 11.38 2.56
CA ARG A 7 12.85 10.47 3.12
C ARG A 7 13.25 10.87 4.53
N PHE A 8 13.37 12.17 4.79
CA PHE A 8 13.65 12.69 6.13
C PHE A 8 12.52 12.35 7.11
N ALA A 9 11.26 12.57 6.72
CA ALA A 9 10.11 12.21 7.52
C ALA A 9 10.02 10.69 7.76
N ASP A 10 10.18 9.85 6.72
CA ASP A 10 10.18 8.39 6.84
C ASP A 10 11.25 7.90 7.83
N ARG A 11 12.45 8.51 7.81
CA ARG A 11 13.51 8.15 8.75
C ARG A 11 13.21 8.63 10.18
N ARG A 12 12.78 9.88 10.35
CA ARG A 12 12.64 10.50 11.69
C ARG A 12 11.38 10.03 12.42
N ILE A 13 10.29 9.82 11.69
CA ILE A 13 9.00 9.38 12.24
C ILE A 13 8.87 7.86 12.14
N GLY A 14 9.28 7.27 11.03
CA GLY A 14 9.13 5.84 10.80
C GLY A 14 9.98 4.98 11.72
N ILE A 15 11.21 5.37 12.07
CA ILE A 15 12.05 4.58 12.99
C ILE A 15 11.40 4.43 14.38
N PRO A 16 10.99 5.52 15.07
CA PRO A 16 10.27 5.38 16.35
C PRO A 16 8.99 4.57 16.25
N LEU A 17 8.20 4.76 15.19
CA LEU A 17 6.95 4.02 14.99
C LEU A 17 7.19 2.52 14.78
N CYS A 18 8.14 2.15 13.91
CA CYS A 18 8.52 0.75 13.71
C CYS A 18 9.01 0.11 15.01
N TRP A 19 9.82 0.83 15.80
CA TRP A 19 10.30 0.35 17.08
C TRP A 19 9.12 0.10 18.05
N ALA A 20 8.20 1.06 18.18
CA ALA A 20 7.02 0.94 19.04
C ALA A 20 6.08 -0.20 18.62
N VAL A 21 5.86 -0.39 17.31
CA VAL A 21 5.06 -1.50 16.78
C VAL A 21 5.72 -2.85 17.07
N SER A 22 7.04 -2.94 16.86
CA SER A 22 7.78 -4.20 17.06
C SER A 22 7.87 -4.63 18.52
N HIS A 23 7.98 -3.66 19.44
CA HIS A 23 8.26 -3.91 20.86
C HIS A 23 7.06 -3.74 21.80
N GLY A 24 5.98 -3.06 21.36
CA GLY A 24 4.84 -2.74 22.23
C GLY A 24 3.49 -3.16 21.65
N LEU A 25 3.17 -2.72 20.43
CA LEU A 25 1.80 -2.85 19.89
C LEU A 25 1.52 -4.14 19.13
N ARG A 26 2.55 -4.93 18.79
CA ARG A 26 2.51 -6.21 18.04
C ARG A 26 1.12 -6.54 17.48
N PRO A 27 0.75 -5.96 16.33
CA PRO A 27 -0.59 -6.16 15.79
C PRO A 27 -0.86 -7.66 15.62
N PRO A 28 -2.08 -8.11 15.91
CA PRO A 28 -2.41 -9.52 15.83
C PRO A 28 -2.14 -10.02 14.40
N VAL A 29 -1.21 -10.96 14.26
CA VAL A 29 -0.95 -11.61 12.98
C VAL A 29 -2.18 -12.44 12.63
N ARG A 30 -2.90 -12.01 11.60
CA ARG A 30 -4.03 -12.78 11.10
C ARG A 30 -3.47 -14.02 10.39
N PRO A 31 -3.88 -15.24 10.78
CA PRO A 31 -3.48 -16.43 10.04
C PRO A 31 -4.03 -16.34 8.62
N HIS A 32 -3.20 -16.71 7.64
CA HIS A 32 -3.64 -16.76 6.26
C HIS A 32 -4.74 -17.83 6.13
N PRO A 33 -5.94 -17.49 5.63
CA PRO A 33 -7.00 -18.46 5.48
C PRO A 33 -6.56 -19.56 4.48
N PRO A 34 -6.98 -20.81 4.68
CA PRO A 34 -6.68 -21.88 3.73
C PRO A 34 -7.34 -21.59 2.37
N GLY A 35 -6.59 -21.80 1.28
CA GLY A 35 -7.05 -21.61 -0.10
C GLY A 35 -6.43 -20.38 -0.78
N ASP A 36 -6.96 -20.05 -1.96
CA ASP A 36 -6.51 -18.87 -2.71
C ASP A 36 -7.07 -17.58 -2.06
N PRO A 37 -6.28 -16.49 -1.98
CA PRO A 37 -6.71 -15.20 -1.44
C PRO A 37 -7.87 -14.62 -2.25
N ARG A 38 -8.88 -14.07 -1.58
CA ARG A 38 -10.03 -13.43 -2.21
C ARG A 38 -9.87 -11.92 -2.32
N ARG A 39 -9.13 -11.31 -1.40
CA ARG A 39 -8.85 -9.87 -1.38
C ARG A 39 -7.35 -9.64 -1.33
N ILE A 40 -6.80 -9.05 -2.39
CA ILE A 40 -5.37 -8.79 -2.54
C ILE A 40 -5.14 -7.29 -2.57
N LEU A 41 -4.23 -6.81 -1.73
CA LEU A 41 -3.76 -5.44 -1.73
C LEU A 41 -2.37 -5.37 -2.35
N LEU A 42 -2.22 -4.50 -3.34
CA LEU A 42 -0.95 -4.14 -3.95
C LEU A 42 -0.61 -2.70 -3.57
N MET A 43 0.63 -2.43 -3.17
CA MET A 43 1.03 -1.08 -2.74
C MET A 43 2.24 -0.57 -3.50
N LYS A 44 2.15 0.64 -4.04
CA LYS A 44 3.29 1.38 -4.60
C LYS A 44 3.05 2.88 -4.59
N TRP A 45 3.93 3.67 -3.97
CA TRP A 45 3.74 5.12 -3.85
C TRP A 45 4.39 5.89 -5.00
N VAL A 46 5.72 5.81 -5.11
CA VAL A 46 6.53 6.77 -5.89
C VAL A 46 7.08 6.13 -7.17
N GLY A 47 7.13 6.93 -8.25
CA GLY A 47 7.89 6.61 -9.45
C GLY A 47 7.03 6.00 -10.54
N PHE A 48 6.68 6.82 -11.52
CA PHE A 48 5.88 6.43 -12.68
C PHE A 48 6.51 5.26 -13.45
N GLY A 49 7.84 5.27 -13.64
CA GLY A 49 8.57 4.17 -14.27
C GLY A 49 8.49 2.85 -13.49
N ASN A 50 8.40 2.91 -12.17
CA ASN A 50 8.29 1.71 -11.34
C ASN A 50 6.90 1.08 -11.39
N LEU A 51 5.84 1.86 -11.67
CA LEU A 51 4.50 1.32 -11.88
C LEU A 51 4.40 0.54 -13.18
N VAL A 52 5.04 1.02 -14.25
CA VAL A 52 5.14 0.27 -15.51
C VAL A 52 5.93 -1.03 -15.29
N LEU A 53 7.03 -0.98 -14.52
CA LEU A 53 7.79 -2.19 -14.17
C LEU A 53 7.01 -3.16 -13.26
N ALA A 54 6.08 -2.67 -12.46
CA ALA A 54 5.18 -3.51 -11.67
C ALA A 54 4.07 -4.16 -12.52
N SER A 55 3.79 -3.66 -13.73
CA SER A 55 2.72 -4.16 -14.60
C SER A 55 2.76 -5.68 -14.83
N PRO A 56 3.91 -6.32 -15.13
CA PRO A 56 3.92 -7.76 -15.41
C PRO A 56 3.64 -8.56 -14.13
N ALA A 57 4.04 -8.04 -12.97
CA ALA A 57 3.73 -8.65 -11.68
C ALA A 57 2.23 -8.56 -11.38
N ILE A 58 1.60 -7.41 -11.63
CA ILE A 58 0.15 -7.23 -11.49
C ILE A 58 -0.59 -8.23 -12.39
N SER A 59 -0.21 -8.34 -13.67
CA SER A 59 -0.83 -9.30 -14.60
C SER A 59 -0.59 -10.75 -14.18
N ALA A 60 0.59 -11.08 -13.65
CA ALA A 60 0.87 -12.42 -13.14
C ALA A 60 -0.01 -12.77 -11.92
N ILE A 61 -0.22 -11.80 -11.02
CA ILE A 61 -1.11 -11.96 -9.85
C ILE A 61 -2.55 -12.19 -10.32
N ARG A 62 -3.05 -11.38 -11.26
CA ARG A 62 -4.40 -11.59 -11.84
C ARG A 62 -4.54 -12.96 -12.48
N ARG A 63 -3.56 -13.42 -13.27
CA ARG A 63 -3.61 -14.76 -13.88
C ARG A 63 -3.59 -15.87 -12.83
N ARG A 64 -2.83 -15.71 -11.74
CA ARG A 64 -2.75 -16.70 -10.66
C ARG A 64 -4.02 -16.72 -9.80
N TYR A 65 -4.65 -15.56 -9.59
CA TYR A 65 -5.84 -15.38 -8.77
C TYR A 65 -6.94 -14.65 -9.56
N PRO A 66 -7.53 -15.31 -10.58
CA PRO A 66 -8.46 -14.65 -11.50
C PRO A 66 -9.74 -14.14 -10.81
N LEU A 67 -10.14 -14.79 -9.71
CA LEU A 67 -11.35 -14.48 -8.95
C LEU A 67 -11.10 -13.53 -7.76
N ALA A 68 -9.86 -13.09 -7.51
CA ALA A 68 -9.56 -12.19 -6.41
C ALA A 68 -9.96 -10.75 -6.74
N ASP A 69 -10.43 -10.01 -5.73
CA ASP A 69 -10.53 -8.55 -5.76
C ASP A 69 -9.13 -7.96 -5.51
N ILE A 70 -8.53 -7.39 -6.54
CA ILE A 70 -7.20 -6.81 -6.53
C ILE A 70 -7.33 -5.30 -6.42
N THR A 71 -6.98 -4.79 -5.24
CA THR A 71 -6.92 -3.36 -4.95
C THR A 71 -5.48 -2.86 -5.02
N PHE A 72 -5.28 -1.71 -5.67
CA PHE A 72 -3.97 -1.05 -5.73
C PHE A 72 -3.97 0.26 -4.94
N VAL A 73 -2.99 0.48 -4.06
CA VAL A 73 -2.79 1.75 -3.34
C VAL A 73 -1.63 2.51 -3.96
N THR A 74 -1.88 3.77 -4.35
CA THR A 74 -0.85 4.65 -4.89
C THR A 74 -1.11 6.13 -4.64
N LEU A 75 -0.21 7.00 -5.08
CA LEU A 75 -0.41 8.46 -5.04
C LEU A 75 -1.41 8.91 -6.12
N SER A 76 -2.23 9.91 -5.80
CA SER A 76 -3.20 10.52 -6.74
C SER A 76 -2.58 11.00 -8.06
N ALA A 77 -1.30 11.38 -8.05
CA ALA A 77 -0.56 11.77 -9.25
C ALA A 77 -0.43 10.66 -10.30
N ASN A 78 -0.61 9.39 -9.91
CA ASN A 78 -0.48 8.23 -10.80
C ASN A 78 -1.83 7.80 -11.42
N ARG A 79 -2.92 8.52 -11.16
CA ARG A 79 -4.28 8.17 -11.61
C ARG A 79 -4.39 7.91 -13.11
N GLY A 80 -3.89 8.83 -13.94
CA GLY A 80 -3.99 8.69 -15.39
C GLY A 80 -3.26 7.47 -15.97
N LEU A 81 -2.31 6.89 -15.22
CA LEU A 81 -1.63 5.65 -15.60
C LEU A 81 -2.49 4.44 -15.24
N LEU A 82 -2.94 4.36 -13.99
CA LEU A 82 -3.62 3.18 -13.45
C LEU A 82 -5.04 2.98 -13.98
N GLU A 83 -5.70 4.04 -14.45
CA GLU A 83 -7.00 3.93 -15.14
C GLU A 83 -6.94 3.03 -16.39
N ARG A 84 -5.74 2.74 -16.91
CA ARG A 84 -5.53 1.89 -18.09
C ARG A 84 -5.14 0.45 -17.76
N PHE A 85 -5.11 0.06 -16.49
CA PHE A 85 -4.69 -1.28 -16.06
C PHE A 85 -5.91 -2.18 -15.85
N PRO A 86 -6.23 -3.10 -16.79
CA PRO A 86 -7.44 -3.92 -16.71
C PRO A 86 -7.37 -5.00 -15.62
N ASP A 87 -6.18 -5.30 -15.11
CA ASP A 87 -5.96 -6.38 -14.15
C ASP A 87 -6.32 -5.98 -12.70
N LEU A 88 -6.67 -4.71 -12.46
CA LEU A 88 -7.02 -4.16 -11.15
C LEU A 88 -8.54 -3.93 -11.06
N ASP A 89 -9.16 -4.34 -9.94
CA ASP A 89 -10.57 -4.06 -9.70
C ASP A 89 -10.79 -2.67 -9.10
N ARG A 90 -9.86 -2.25 -8.21
CA ARG A 90 -9.97 -0.99 -7.48
C ARG A 90 -8.62 -0.31 -7.33
N VAL A 91 -8.63 1.02 -7.28
CA VAL A 91 -7.45 1.82 -6.97
C VAL A 91 -7.77 2.83 -5.87
N TYR A 92 -7.05 2.74 -4.77
CA TYR A 92 -7.05 3.74 -3.70
C TYR A 92 -6.00 4.80 -4.00
N TYR A 93 -6.44 6.03 -4.21
CA TYR A 93 -5.57 7.17 -4.49
C TYR A 93 -5.32 7.99 -3.24
N PHE A 94 -4.06 8.06 -2.85
CA PHE A 94 -3.59 8.79 -1.70
C PHE A 94 -3.13 10.20 -2.09
N ASP A 95 -3.82 11.21 -1.56
CA ASP A 95 -3.48 12.61 -1.80
C ASP A 95 -2.37 13.11 -0.87
N VAL A 96 -1.43 13.84 -1.45
CA VAL A 96 -0.27 14.41 -0.76
C VAL A 96 -0.13 15.93 -0.96
N SER A 97 -1.25 16.61 -1.22
CA SER A 97 -1.30 18.07 -1.42
C SER A 97 -0.76 18.89 -0.24
N GLY A 98 -0.75 18.34 0.97
CA GLY A 98 -0.15 18.99 2.14
C GLY A 98 -0.18 18.11 3.40
N LEU A 99 0.51 18.53 4.46
CA LEU A 99 0.71 17.71 5.67
C LEU A 99 -0.60 17.32 6.38
N LYS A 100 -1.57 18.25 6.45
CA LYS A 100 -2.91 17.94 6.98
C LYS A 100 -3.66 16.94 6.10
N SER A 101 -3.50 17.03 4.77
CA SER A 101 -4.08 16.06 3.84
C SER A 101 -3.46 14.69 4.07
N VAL A 102 -2.13 14.60 4.17
CA VAL A 102 -1.41 13.34 4.44
C VAL A 102 -1.89 12.70 5.73
N ALA A 103 -1.98 13.42 6.85
CA ALA A 103 -2.44 12.86 8.12
C ALA A 103 -3.87 12.30 8.02
N ARG A 104 -4.78 13.05 7.36
CA ARG A 104 -6.16 12.62 7.14
C ARG A 104 -6.25 11.41 6.20
N GLU A 105 -5.48 11.42 5.12
CA GLU A 105 -5.42 10.30 4.16
C GLU A 105 -4.81 9.06 4.78
N THR A 106 -3.80 9.19 5.65
CA THR A 106 -3.26 8.07 6.43
C THR A 106 -4.34 7.46 7.33
N ALA A 107 -5.10 8.29 8.05
CA ALA A 107 -6.19 7.79 8.90
C ALA A 107 -7.29 7.09 8.08
N ARG A 108 -7.67 7.66 6.92
CA ARG A 108 -8.64 7.07 6.00
C ARG A 108 -8.15 5.75 5.41
N LEU A 109 -6.88 5.69 5.03
CA LEU A 109 -6.25 4.49 4.52
C LEU A 109 -6.27 3.39 5.57
N ILE A 110 -5.83 3.67 6.81
CA ILE A 110 -5.85 2.68 7.89
C ILE A 110 -7.28 2.17 8.12
N ALA A 111 -8.27 3.07 8.17
CA ALA A 111 -9.67 2.68 8.31
C ALA A 111 -10.18 1.84 7.13
N PHE A 112 -9.76 2.15 5.90
CA PHE A 112 -10.06 1.38 4.71
C PHE A 112 -9.45 -0.02 4.78
N LEU A 113 -8.17 -0.14 5.12
CA LEU A 113 -7.46 -1.41 5.24
C LEU A 113 -8.12 -2.33 6.28
N HIS A 114 -8.42 -1.79 7.46
CA HIS A 114 -9.13 -2.54 8.52
C HIS A 114 -10.53 -3.00 8.10
N ARG A 115 -11.25 -2.20 7.30
CA ARG A 115 -12.61 -2.53 6.82
C ARG A 115 -12.58 -3.58 5.72
N GLU A 116 -11.63 -3.48 4.80
CA GLU A 116 -11.54 -4.38 3.65
C GLU A 116 -11.00 -5.75 4.02
N ARG A 117 -10.18 -5.87 5.08
CA ARG A 117 -9.64 -7.14 5.58
C ARG A 117 -8.98 -7.96 4.48
N PHE A 118 -7.90 -7.43 3.92
CA PHE A 118 -7.14 -8.10 2.86
C PHE A 118 -6.53 -9.41 3.36
N ASP A 119 -6.59 -10.45 2.51
CA ASP A 119 -6.04 -11.78 2.80
C ASP A 119 -4.54 -11.85 2.48
N LEU A 120 -4.11 -11.01 1.53
CA LEU A 120 -2.74 -10.91 1.04
C LEU A 120 -2.39 -9.45 0.74
N VAL A 121 -1.25 -9.00 1.26
CA VAL A 121 -0.67 -7.68 0.93
C VAL A 121 0.69 -7.87 0.28
N ILE A 122 0.90 -7.23 -0.86
CA ILE A 122 2.17 -7.19 -1.58
C ILE A 122 2.60 -5.72 -1.66
N ASP A 123 3.62 -5.39 -0.86
CA ASP A 123 4.26 -4.08 -0.90
C ASP A 123 5.41 -4.09 -1.90
N PHE A 124 5.29 -3.30 -2.97
CA PHE A 124 6.33 -3.16 -3.98
C PHE A 124 7.38 -2.11 -3.61
N GLU A 125 7.28 -1.47 -2.44
CA GLU A 125 8.29 -0.53 -1.98
C GLU A 125 9.45 -1.20 -1.26
N GLN A 126 10.67 -0.79 -1.63
CA GLN A 126 11.91 -1.41 -1.16
C GLN A 126 12.44 -0.77 0.13
N PHE A 127 12.13 0.51 0.38
CA PHE A 127 12.82 1.32 1.39
C PHE A 127 11.93 2.20 2.27
N SER A 128 10.60 2.05 2.19
CA SER A 128 9.68 2.88 2.96
C SER A 128 9.27 2.18 4.25
N ARG A 129 9.56 2.83 5.39
CA ARG A 129 9.04 2.40 6.69
C ARG A 129 7.55 2.67 6.80
N TYR A 130 7.10 3.77 6.20
CA TYR A 130 5.69 4.09 6.12
C TYR A 130 4.90 2.99 5.40
N SER A 131 5.35 2.51 4.24
CA SER A 131 4.65 1.43 3.52
C SER A 131 4.58 0.15 4.34
N ALA A 132 5.70 -0.24 4.99
CA ALA A 132 5.74 -1.41 5.87
C ALA A 132 4.78 -1.29 7.07
N LEU A 133 4.71 -0.12 7.70
CA LEU A 133 3.77 0.14 8.80
C LEU A 133 2.32 0.06 8.34
N VAL A 134 2.01 0.64 7.18
CA VAL A 134 0.65 0.59 6.61
C VAL A 134 0.27 -0.83 6.22
N ALA A 135 1.17 -1.59 5.60
CA ALA A 135 0.95 -2.99 5.25
C ALA A 135 0.75 -3.86 6.51
N GLY A 136 1.49 -3.62 7.59
CA GLY A 136 1.32 -4.32 8.86
C GLY A 136 0.01 -3.99 9.60
N LEU A 137 -0.72 -2.96 9.19
CA LEU A 137 -1.99 -2.53 9.77
C LEU A 137 -3.22 -2.98 8.95
N SER A 138 -3.06 -3.80 7.90
CA SER A 138 -4.20 -4.29 7.10
C SER A 138 -4.91 -5.51 7.69
#